data_AF-A0A6J4J7K0-F1
#
_entry.id   AF-A0A6J4J7K0-F1
#
_cell.length_a   1.000
_cell.length_b   1.000
_cell.length_c   1.000
_cell.angle_alpha   90.00
_cell.angle_beta   90.00
_cell.angle_gamma   90.00
#
_symmetry.space_group_name_H-M   'P 1'
#
loop_
_entity.id
_entity.type
_entity.pdbx_description
1 polymer ?
#
loop_
_entity_poly.entity_id
_entity_poly.type
_entity_poly.pdbx_seq_one_letter_code
_entity_poly.pdbx_strand_id
1 'polypeptide(L)'
;MAIQLKIDRVLQGSFDLKALNLLFVFQVNCPGCFIYGFPLVNKLHWKYRQSGLNVLGLSTAFEDFEYNTAANTELLLTERKLVGATRQALGEYYSQAINFPVAVDQLTTGAALATPENFEALTETIPDFDRLRKSEQAALRQKVNAYLQRHA
;
A
#
# COMPACT_ATOMS: atom_id res chain seq x y z
N MET A 1 -11.03 -14.53 10.12
CA MET A 1 -10.25 -13.89 9.05
C MET A 1 -9.02 -13.26 9.70
N ALA A 2 -7.83 -13.79 9.44
CA ALA A 2 -6.58 -13.20 9.93
C ALA A 2 -6.06 -12.24 8.85
N ILE A 3 -5.90 -10.96 9.18
CA ILE A 3 -5.26 -10.00 8.27
C ILE A 3 -3.76 -10.33 8.25
N GLN A 4 -3.25 -10.73 7.09
CA GLN A 4 -1.81 -10.94 6.89
C GLN A 4 -1.24 -9.72 6.15
N LEU A 5 -0.38 -8.97 6.83
CA LEU A 5 0.39 -7.91 6.21
C LEU A 5 1.59 -8.51 5.48
N LYS A 6 1.64 -8.38 4.16
CA LYS A 6 2.82 -8.72 3.36
C LYS A 6 3.60 -7.43 3.09
N ILE A 7 4.88 -7.44 3.41
CA ILE A 7 5.80 -6.34 3.10
C ILE A 7 7.03 -6.94 2.42
N ASP A 8 7.64 -6.19 1.51
CA ASP A 8 8.94 -6.57 0.94
C ASP A 8 10.03 -6.43 2.01
N ARG A 9 10.17 -5.22 2.56
CA ARG A 9 11.16 -4.92 3.60
C ARG A 9 10.79 -3.71 4.43
N VAL A 10 11.37 -3.63 5.62
CA VAL A 10 11.36 -2.43 6.47
C VAL A 10 12.54 -1.54 6.06
N LEU A 11 12.26 -0.29 5.71
CA LEU A 11 13.27 0.69 5.27
C LEU A 11 13.79 1.57 6.41
N GLN A 12 12.97 1.81 7.44
CA GLN A 12 13.34 2.62 8.59
C GLN A 12 12.76 2.02 9.87
N GLY A 13 13.59 1.95 10.92
CA GLY A 13 13.19 1.47 12.24
C GLY A 13 12.92 -0.04 12.29
N SER A 14 12.24 -0.48 13.35
CA SER A 14 11.76 -1.85 13.52
C SER A 14 10.29 -1.84 13.90
N PHE A 15 9.55 -2.87 13.49
CA PHE A 15 8.12 -2.99 13.76
C PHE A 15 7.75 -4.39 14.20
N ASP A 16 7.20 -4.49 15.41
CA ASP A 16 6.62 -5.70 15.96
C ASP A 16 5.17 -5.43 16.35
N LEU A 17 4.26 -6.37 16.11
CA LEU A 17 2.86 -6.21 16.48
C LEU A 17 2.70 -6.04 18.01
N LYS A 18 1.97 -5.00 18.40
CA LYS A 18 1.55 -4.74 19.79
C LYS A 18 0.04 -4.90 19.95
N ALA A 19 -0.47 -4.64 21.15
CA ALA A 19 -1.91 -4.66 21.42
C ALA A 19 -2.71 -3.66 20.56
N LEU A 20 -2.12 -2.50 20.25
CA LEU A 20 -2.72 -1.49 19.37
C LEU A 20 -1.70 -1.05 18.30
N ASN A 21 -2.05 -1.27 17.03
CA ASN A 21 -1.22 -0.90 15.90
C ASN A 21 -2.02 0.01 14.95
N LEU A 22 -1.37 1.04 14.43
CA LEU A 22 -1.88 1.90 13.38
C LEU A 22 -1.02 1.70 12.12
N LEU A 23 -1.65 1.20 11.06
CA LEU A 23 -1.04 1.13 9.74
C LEU A 23 -1.37 2.41 8.97
N PHE A 24 -0.35 3.22 8.69
CA PHE A 24 -0.48 4.41 7.84
C PHE A 24 -0.02 4.08 6.42
N VAL A 25 -0.98 3.81 5.54
CA VAL A 25 -0.71 3.53 4.13
C VAL A 25 -0.54 4.86 3.38
N PHE A 26 0.55 5.00 2.62
CA PHE A 26 0.83 6.22 1.87
C PHE A 26 1.50 5.94 0.52
N GLN A 27 1.42 6.93 -0.35
CA GLN A 27 2.17 7.01 -1.61
C GLN A 27 3.13 8.20 -1.54
N VAL A 28 4.37 8.03 -1.98
CA VAL A 28 5.34 9.13 -2.05
C VAL A 28 4.90 10.20 -3.05
N ASN A 29 4.09 9.83 -4.04
CA ASN A 29 3.51 10.75 -5.03
C ASN A 29 2.14 11.35 -4.63
N CYS A 30 1.68 11.17 -3.39
CA CYS A 30 0.39 11.71 -2.95
C CYS A 30 0.55 12.96 -2.06
N PRO A 31 0.28 14.20 -2.56
CA PRO A 31 0.39 15.42 -1.75
C PRO A 31 -0.41 15.38 -0.45
N GLY A 32 -1.60 14.76 -0.47
CA GLY A 32 -2.46 14.63 0.71
C GLY A 32 -1.81 13.85 1.85
N CYS A 33 -1.01 12.83 1.54
CA CYS A 33 -0.23 12.09 2.54
C CYS A 33 0.75 13.02 3.27
N PHE A 34 1.34 14.00 2.59
CA PHE A 34 2.34 14.90 3.18
C PHE A 34 1.74 16.13 3.86
N ILE A 35 0.65 16.66 3.31
CA ILE A 35 -0.02 17.83 3.89
C ILE A 35 -0.80 17.45 5.16
N TYR A 36 -1.44 16.28 5.16
CA TYR A 36 -2.37 15.89 6.23
C TYR A 36 -1.99 14.59 6.93
N GLY A 37 -1.60 13.56 6.17
CA GLY A 37 -1.33 12.21 6.68
C GLY A 37 -0.15 12.16 7.66
N PHE A 38 1.07 12.42 7.16
CA PHE A 38 2.30 12.43 7.96
C PHE A 38 2.21 13.35 9.17
N PRO A 39 1.69 14.60 9.07
CA PRO A 39 1.55 15.47 10.25
C PRO A 39 0.63 14.87 11.32
N LEU A 40 -0.49 14.27 10.92
CA LEU A 40 -1.41 13.62 11.86
C LEU A 40 -0.77 12.41 12.52
N VAL A 41 -0.18 11.52 11.73
CA VAL A 41 0.41 10.27 12.22
C VAL A 41 1.64 10.54 13.08
N ASN A 42 2.46 11.54 12.74
CA ASN A 42 3.53 12.01 13.62
C ASN A 42 2.99 12.48 14.97
N LYS A 43 1.93 13.28 15.01
CA LYS A 43 1.31 13.72 16.27
C LYS A 43 0.80 12.55 17.10
N LEU A 44 0.13 11.58 16.46
CA LEU A 44 -0.38 10.38 17.13
C LEU A 44 0.77 9.52 17.68
N HIS A 45 1.81 9.27 16.87
CA HIS A 45 2.99 8.52 17.28
C HIS A 45 3.64 9.19 18.50
N TRP A 46 3.94 10.49 18.42
CA TRP A 46 4.58 11.21 19.53
C TRP A 46 3.74 11.19 20.81
N LYS A 47 2.42 11.38 20.68
CA LYS A 47 1.50 11.44 21.83
C LYS A 47 1.30 10.08 22.50
N TYR A 48 1.26 8.99 21.74
CA TYR A 48 0.80 7.68 22.26
C TYR A 48 1.83 6.56 22.18
N ARG A 49 3.04 6.78 21.65
CA ARG A 49 4.09 5.73 21.58
C ARG A 49 4.48 5.13 22.93
N GLN A 50 4.36 5.90 24.02
CA GLN A 50 4.60 5.44 25.39
C GLN A 50 3.35 4.81 26.04
N SER A 51 2.18 5.00 25.45
CA SER A 51 0.89 4.48 25.93
C SER A 51 0.46 3.22 25.17
N GLY A 52 1.36 2.62 24.38
CA GLY A 52 1.12 1.34 23.71
C GLY A 52 0.70 1.43 22.24
N LEU A 53 0.54 2.63 21.66
CA LEU A 53 0.31 2.75 20.21
C LEU A 53 1.60 2.43 19.45
N ASN A 54 1.53 1.43 18.58
CA ASN A 54 2.55 1.19 17.58
C ASN A 54 2.12 1.74 16.21
N VAL A 55 3.05 2.29 15.44
CA VAL A 55 2.76 2.84 14.11
C VAL A 55 3.68 2.18 13.09
N LEU A 56 3.12 1.81 11.95
CA LEU A 56 3.87 1.43 10.75
C LEU A 56 3.41 2.29 9.58
N GLY A 57 4.33 3.02 8.96
CA GLY A 57 4.10 3.58 7.62
C GLY A 57 4.28 2.47 6.58
N LEU A 58 3.30 2.30 5.68
CA LEU A 58 3.41 1.39 4.56
C LEU A 58 3.41 2.20 3.26
N SER A 59 4.57 2.28 2.62
CA SER A 59 4.69 2.84 1.29
C SER A 59 4.18 1.81 0.28
N THR A 60 3.15 2.17 -0.48
CA THR A 60 2.51 1.29 -1.47
C THR A 60 2.35 2.01 -2.80
N ALA A 61 2.01 1.26 -3.86
CA ALA A 61 1.78 1.79 -5.19
C ALA A 61 0.52 1.15 -5.79
N PHE A 62 -0.48 1.97 -6.10
CA PHE A 62 -1.66 1.57 -6.87
C PHE A 62 -1.90 2.45 -8.11
N GLU A 63 -1.09 3.49 -8.28
CA GLU A 63 -1.01 4.38 -9.44
C GLU A 63 0.41 4.95 -9.50
N ASP A 64 0.77 5.56 -10.65
CA ASP A 64 2.04 6.28 -10.84
C ASP A 64 3.26 5.47 -10.36
N PHE A 65 3.37 4.23 -10.84
CA PHE A 65 4.35 3.24 -10.38
C PHE A 65 5.80 3.69 -10.58
N GLU A 66 6.07 4.58 -11.53
CA GLU A 66 7.37 5.19 -11.75
C GLU A 66 7.82 6.10 -10.60
N TYR A 67 6.86 6.69 -9.85
CA TYR A 67 7.14 7.53 -8.70
C TYR A 67 7.02 6.74 -7.39
N ASN A 68 6.02 5.87 -7.27
CA ASN A 68 5.75 5.13 -6.03
C ASN A 68 6.64 3.90 -5.87
N THR A 69 7.95 4.12 -5.80
CA THR A 69 8.96 3.08 -5.71
C THR A 69 9.60 2.98 -4.33
N ALA A 70 10.16 1.81 -4.01
CA ALA A 70 10.98 1.64 -2.81
C ALA A 70 12.17 2.62 -2.78
N ALA A 71 12.82 2.86 -3.93
CA ALA A 71 13.93 3.79 -4.05
C ALA A 71 13.52 5.24 -3.71
N ASN A 72 12.38 5.71 -4.22
CA ASN A 72 11.89 7.05 -3.87
C ASN A 72 11.42 7.13 -2.41
N THR A 73 10.94 6.02 -1.85
CA THR A 73 10.65 5.94 -0.40
C THR A 73 11.93 6.04 0.42
N GLU A 74 13.01 5.36 0.02
CA GLU A 74 14.32 5.49 0.66
C GLU A 74 14.83 6.93 0.60
N LEU A 75 14.79 7.58 -0.57
CA LEU A 75 15.17 9.00 -0.74
C LEU A 75 14.33 9.95 0.14
N LEU A 76 13.04 9.67 0.31
CA LEU A 76 12.21 10.41 1.25
C LEU A 76 12.71 10.24 2.69
N LEU A 77 13.05 9.02 3.10
CA LEU A 77 13.43 8.73 4.49
C LEU A 77 14.84 9.27 4.81
N THR A 78 15.78 9.17 3.88
CA THR A 78 17.19 9.54 4.10
C THR A 78 17.45 11.02 3.79
N GLU A 79 16.91 11.54 2.70
CA GLU A 79 17.20 12.88 2.18
C GLU A 79 16.00 13.83 2.28
N ARG A 80 14.83 13.35 2.73
CA ARG A 80 13.55 14.09 2.67
C ARG A 80 13.15 14.50 1.25
N LYS A 81 13.68 13.85 0.22
CA LYS A 81 13.44 14.24 -1.16
C LYS A 81 12.02 13.87 -1.60
N LEU A 82 11.35 14.79 -2.26
CA LEU A 82 10.01 14.60 -2.81
C LEU A 82 10.04 14.31 -4.30
N VAL A 83 9.03 13.61 -4.81
CA VAL A 83 8.89 13.25 -6.22
C VAL A 83 7.49 13.58 -6.77
N GLY A 84 7.39 13.63 -8.11
CA GLY A 84 6.16 13.82 -8.88
C GLY A 84 5.23 14.94 -8.39
N ALA A 85 3.95 14.65 -8.25
CA ALA A 85 2.92 15.58 -7.81
C ALA A 85 3.17 16.13 -6.40
N THR A 86 3.69 15.30 -5.48
CA THR A 86 4.07 15.77 -4.13
C THR A 86 5.15 16.84 -4.20
N ARG A 87 6.18 16.63 -5.03
CA ARG A 87 7.25 17.62 -5.25
C ARG A 87 6.71 18.92 -5.85
N GLN A 88 5.82 18.80 -6.85
CA GLN A 88 5.20 19.98 -7.47
C GLN A 88 4.38 20.80 -6.46
N ALA A 89 3.69 20.13 -5.52
CA ALA A 89 2.85 20.79 -4.53
C ALA A 89 3.63 21.40 -3.37
N LEU A 90 4.74 20.80 -2.95
CA LEU A 90 5.43 21.13 -1.68
C LEU A 90 6.89 21.58 -1.84
N GLY A 91 7.46 21.50 -3.04
CA GLY A 91 8.86 21.78 -3.32
C GLY A 91 9.74 20.53 -3.28
N GLU A 92 11.06 20.72 -3.33
CA GLU A 92 12.03 19.62 -3.48
C GLU A 92 12.15 18.71 -2.25
N TYR A 93 11.92 19.25 -1.05
CA TYR A 93 12.16 18.54 0.20
C TYR A 93 10.99 18.64 1.16
N TYR A 94 10.73 17.54 1.87
CA TYR A 94 9.75 17.49 2.94
C TYR A 94 10.29 18.17 4.20
N SER A 95 9.48 19.03 4.82
CA SER A 95 9.90 19.85 5.96
C SER A 95 9.86 19.12 7.31
N GLN A 96 9.27 17.93 7.38
CA GLN A 96 9.09 17.20 8.64
C GLN A 96 9.86 15.89 8.64
N ALA A 97 10.32 15.47 9.83
CA ALA A 97 10.88 14.16 10.04
C ALA A 97 9.76 13.11 10.15
N ILE A 98 9.97 11.93 9.56
CA ILE A 98 9.10 10.77 9.71
C ILE A 98 9.69 9.94 10.86
N ASN A 99 9.05 9.97 12.03
CA ASN A 99 9.63 9.47 13.28
C ASN A 99 9.13 8.07 13.69
N PHE A 100 8.53 7.33 12.76
CA PHE A 100 8.00 6.00 13.00
C PHE A 100 8.55 5.02 11.96
N PRO A 101 8.48 3.69 12.23
CA PRO A 101 8.91 2.67 11.30
C PRO A 101 8.20 2.78 9.94
N VAL A 102 8.93 2.55 8.86
CA VAL A 102 8.37 2.54 7.50
C VAL A 102 8.80 1.28 6.76
N ALA A 103 7.83 0.61 6.16
CA ALA A 103 8.01 -0.53 5.27
C ALA A 103 7.50 -0.22 3.87
N VAL A 104 7.97 -0.99 2.90
CA VAL A 104 7.44 -1.02 1.54
C VAL A 104 6.59 -2.27 1.34
N ASP A 105 5.47 -2.08 0.67
CA ASP A 105 4.58 -3.17 0.29
C ASP A 105 5.26 -4.11 -0.72
N GLN A 106 4.80 -5.36 -0.76
CA GLN A 106 5.30 -6.35 -1.70
C GLN A 106 4.62 -6.17 -3.06
N LEU A 107 5.40 -5.84 -4.09
CA LEU A 107 4.89 -5.87 -5.46
C LEU A 107 4.68 -7.31 -5.91
N THR A 108 3.55 -7.56 -6.56
CA THR A 108 3.20 -8.85 -7.16
C THR A 108 2.67 -8.61 -8.57
N THR A 109 2.84 -9.60 -9.43
CA THR A 109 2.38 -9.50 -10.83
C THR A 109 0.93 -9.98 -10.93
N GLY A 110 0.21 -9.50 -11.94
CA GLY A 110 -1.13 -10.04 -12.23
C GLY A 110 -1.11 -11.55 -12.45
N ALA A 111 -0.08 -12.08 -13.12
CA ALA A 111 0.10 -13.52 -13.30
C ALA A 111 0.29 -14.27 -11.97
N ALA A 112 1.02 -13.70 -11.00
CA ALA A 112 1.16 -14.29 -9.67
C ALA A 112 -0.16 -14.28 -8.87
N LEU A 113 -1.07 -13.35 -9.17
CA LEU A 113 -2.40 -13.28 -8.58
C LEU A 113 -3.42 -14.22 -9.26
N ALA A 114 -3.10 -14.85 -10.39
CA ALA A 114 -4.00 -15.76 -11.11
C ALA A 114 -4.10 -17.16 -10.46
N THR A 115 -4.40 -17.21 -9.15
CA THR A 115 -4.63 -18.46 -8.41
C THR A 115 -6.12 -18.81 -8.36
N PRO A 116 -6.48 -20.10 -8.24
CA PRO A 116 -7.88 -20.53 -8.09
C PRO A 116 -8.64 -19.79 -6.98
N GLU A 117 -7.98 -19.57 -5.84
CA GLU A 117 -8.56 -18.89 -4.67
C GLU A 117 -8.87 -17.43 -4.97
N ASN A 118 -7.95 -16.72 -5.64
CA ASN A 118 -8.18 -15.33 -6.04
C ASN A 118 -9.27 -15.23 -7.11
N PHE A 119 -9.39 -16.21 -8.01
CA PHE A 119 -10.50 -16.24 -8.96
C PHE A 119 -11.84 -16.38 -8.26
N GLU A 120 -11.95 -17.30 -7.30
CA GLU A 120 -13.16 -17.46 -6.51
C GLU A 120 -13.52 -16.17 -5.79
N ALA A 121 -12.57 -15.60 -5.03
CA ALA A 121 -12.76 -14.34 -4.32
C ALA A 121 -13.21 -13.20 -5.25
N LEU A 122 -12.60 -13.05 -6.43
CA LEU A 122 -13.00 -12.04 -7.42
C LEU A 122 -14.41 -12.32 -7.97
N THR A 123 -14.75 -13.57 -8.26
CA THR A 123 -16.09 -13.92 -8.76
C THR A 123 -17.18 -13.72 -7.72
N GLU A 124 -16.89 -13.91 -6.42
CA GLU A 124 -17.82 -13.64 -5.32
C GLU A 124 -18.17 -12.14 -5.20
N THR A 125 -17.29 -11.24 -5.68
CA THR A 125 -17.60 -9.80 -5.72
C THR A 125 -18.60 -9.42 -6.82
N ILE A 126 -18.83 -10.31 -7.79
CA ILE A 126 -19.77 -10.07 -8.90
C ILE A 126 -21.18 -10.39 -8.40
N PRO A 127 -22.11 -9.41 -8.38
CA PRO A 127 -23.48 -9.66 -7.94
C PRO A 127 -24.15 -10.77 -8.74
N ASP A 128 -24.86 -11.66 -8.04
CA ASP A 128 -25.60 -12.79 -8.63
C ASP A 128 -24.75 -13.72 -9.52
N PHE A 129 -23.43 -13.78 -9.35
CA PHE A 129 -22.54 -14.61 -10.17
C PHE A 129 -23.00 -16.08 -10.24
N ASP A 130 -23.42 -16.64 -9.11
CA ASP A 130 -23.89 -18.02 -9.01
C ASP A 130 -25.23 -18.27 -9.72
N ARG A 131 -26.00 -17.22 -10.01
CA ARG A 131 -27.27 -17.27 -10.74
C ARG A 131 -27.09 -17.16 -12.25
N LEU A 132 -25.90 -16.77 -12.72
CA LEU A 132 -25.57 -16.76 -14.14
C LEU A 132 -25.55 -18.19 -14.72
N ARG A 133 -25.73 -18.31 -16.04
CA ARG A 133 -25.60 -19.62 -16.71
C ARG A 133 -24.15 -20.08 -16.62
N LYS A 134 -23.93 -21.41 -16.63
CA LYS A 134 -22.58 -21.99 -16.54
C LYS A 134 -21.63 -21.51 -17.64
N SER A 135 -22.14 -21.26 -18.84
CA SER A 135 -21.37 -20.67 -19.94
C SER A 135 -20.94 -19.22 -19.64
N GLU A 136 -21.79 -18.43 -19.00
CA GLU A 136 -21.51 -17.04 -18.61
C GLU A 136 -20.51 -16.99 -17.46
N GLN A 137 -20.66 -17.86 -16.45
CA GLN A 137 -19.67 -18.03 -15.37
C GLN A 137 -18.28 -18.39 -15.92
N ALA A 138 -18.22 -19.33 -16.88
CA ALA A 138 -16.97 -19.73 -17.51
C ALA A 138 -16.33 -18.59 -18.32
N ALA A 139 -17.13 -17.85 -19.10
CA ALA A 139 -16.65 -16.71 -19.88
C ALA A 139 -16.11 -15.58 -18.98
N LEU A 140 -16.76 -15.30 -17.85
CA LEU A 140 -16.29 -14.31 -16.86
C LEU A 140 -14.96 -14.74 -16.23
N ARG A 141 -14.85 -16.00 -15.80
CA ARG A 141 -13.58 -16.55 -15.26
C ARG A 141 -12.45 -16.42 -16.28
N GLN A 142 -12.72 -16.71 -17.55
CA GLN A 142 -11.73 -16.55 -18.63
C GLN A 142 -11.31 -15.08 -18.81
N LYS A 143 -12.24 -14.13 -18.72
CA LYS A 143 -11.93 -12.70 -18.80
C LYS A 143 -11.07 -12.22 -17.63
N VAL A 144 -11.38 -12.63 -16.41
CA VAL A 144 -10.57 -12.31 -15.22
C VAL A 144 -9.16 -12.87 -15.40
N ASN A 145 -9.02 -14.12 -15.86
CA ASN A 145 -7.71 -14.72 -16.09
C ASN A 145 -6.93 -13.96 -17.18
N ALA A 146 -7.57 -13.67 -18.32
CA ALA A 146 -6.94 -12.92 -19.40
C ALA A 146 -6.47 -11.52 -18.95
N TYR A 147 -7.25 -10.86 -18.08
CA TYR A 147 -6.86 -9.57 -17.51
C TYR A 147 -5.63 -9.69 -16.60
N LEU A 148 -5.64 -10.64 -15.66
CA LEU A 148 -4.51 -10.88 -14.74
C LEU A 148 -3.22 -11.24 -15.51
N GLN A 149 -3.32 -12.04 -16.56
CA GLN A 149 -2.17 -12.41 -17.40
C GLN A 149 -1.65 -11.26 -18.27
N ARG A 150 -2.49 -10.30 -18.65
CA ARG A 150 -2.08 -9.13 -19.46
C ARG A 150 -1.23 -8.14 -18.66
N HIS A 151 -1.42 -8.08 -17.35
CA HIS A 151 -0.70 -7.20 -16.42
C HIS A 151 0.35 -7.97 -15.60
N ALA A 152 1.02 -8.93 -16.26
CA ALA A 152 2.11 -9.73 -15.71
C ALA A 152 3.45 -9.00 -15.73
#